data_AF-A0A836ZRU2-F1
#
_entry.id   AF-A0A836ZRU2-F1
#
_cell.length_a   1.000
_cell.length_b   1.000
_cell.length_c   1.000
_cell.angle_alpha   90.00
_cell.angle_beta   90.00
_cell.angle_gamma   90.00
#
_symmetry.space_group_name_H-M   'P 1'
#
loop_
_entity.id
_entity.type
_entity.pdbx_description
1 polymer ?
#
loop_
_entity_poly.entity_id
_entity_poly.type
_entity_poly.pdbx_seq_one_letter_code
_entity_poly.pdbx_strand_id
1 'polypeptide(L)' 'MRHQKSGRKFNRTSAHREAMFRNMAASLFKHELIKTT' A
#
# COMPACT_ATOMS: atom_id res chain seq x y z
N MET A 1 -0.54 -22.75 7.09
CA MET A 1 -0.18 -22.71 5.65
C MET A 1 -0.98 -21.63 4.93
N ARG A 2 -0.35 -20.82 4.08
CA ARG A 2 -1.03 -19.77 3.27
C ARG A 2 -0.82 -20.07 1.79
N HIS A 3 -1.60 -21.00 1.23
CA HIS A 3 -1.53 -21.33 -0.19
C HIS A 3 -2.43 -20.40 -1.00
N GLN A 4 -1.93 -19.98 -2.18
CA GLN A 4 -2.66 -19.22 -3.20
C GLN A 4 -3.26 -17.87 -2.75
N LYS A 5 -2.79 -17.28 -1.65
CA LYS A 5 -3.25 -15.94 -1.22
C LYS A 5 -2.33 -14.85 -1.75
N SER A 6 -2.87 -13.94 -2.54
CA SER A 6 -2.17 -12.74 -3.04
C SER A 6 -2.12 -11.62 -1.99
N GLY A 7 -1.20 -10.67 -2.17
CA GLY A 7 -1.06 -9.46 -1.36
C GLY A 7 -0.29 -9.60 -0.04
N ARG A 8 0.07 -8.45 0.54
CA ARG A 8 0.82 -8.29 1.82
C ARG A 8 -0.06 -7.62 2.88
N LYS A 9 0.03 -8.07 4.14
CA LYS A 9 -0.76 -7.53 5.27
C LYS A 9 -0.27 -6.19 5.80
N PHE A 10 1.03 -5.88 5.66
CA PHE A 10 1.68 -4.66 6.15
C PHE A 10 1.39 -4.31 7.63
N ASN A 11 1.06 -5.32 8.46
CA ASN A 11 0.62 -5.16 9.85
C ASN A 11 -0.47 -4.09 10.05
N ARG A 12 -1.38 -3.96 9.07
CA ARG A 12 -2.44 -2.94 9.02
C ARG A 12 -3.79 -3.58 8.78
N THR A 13 -4.87 -2.91 9.20
CA THR A 13 -6.25 -3.29 8.85
C THR A 13 -6.51 -3.08 7.35
N SER A 14 -7.62 -3.61 6.82
CA SER A 14 -8.02 -3.39 5.42
C SER A 14 -8.18 -1.91 5.11
N ALA A 15 -8.94 -1.18 5.94
CA ALA A 15 -9.19 0.25 5.78
C ALA A 15 -7.89 1.07 5.77
N HIS A 16 -6.95 0.77 6.67
CA HIS A 16 -5.67 1.46 6.70
C HIS A 16 -4.85 1.17 5.43
N ARG A 17 -4.80 -0.08 4.96
CA ARG A 17 -4.08 -0.40 3.70
C ARG A 17 -4.66 0.33 2.50
N GLU A 18 -5.98 0.41 2.41
CA GLU A 18 -6.65 1.14 1.34
C GLU A 18 -6.26 2.63 1.34
N ALA A 19 -6.33 3.29 2.50
CA ALA A 19 -5.89 4.68 2.65
C ALA A 19 -4.39 4.85 2.32
N MET A 20 -3.54 3.92 2.78
CA MET A 20 -2.09 3.95 2.52
C MET A 20 -1.80 3.90 1.01
N PHE A 21 -2.43 2.99 0.27
CA PHE A 21 -2.22 2.89 -1.18
C PHE A 21 -2.72 4.11 -1.93
N ARG A 22 -3.90 4.65 -1.55
CA ARG A 22 -4.43 5.89 -2.13
C ARG A 22 -3.47 7.06 -1.94
N ASN A 23 -2.93 7.22 -0.75
CA ASN A 23 -2.00 8.31 -0.43
C ASN A 23 -0.66 8.14 -1.15
N MET A 24 -0.13 6.92 -1.27
CA MET A 24 1.10 6.67 -2.02
C MET A 24 0.91 6.95 -3.51
N ALA A 25 -0.21 6.53 -4.10
CA ALA A 25 -0.53 6.84 -5.50
C ALA A 25 -0.63 8.36 -5.72
N ALA A 26 -1.37 9.07 -4.87
CA ALA A 26 -1.49 10.53 -4.95
C ALA A 26 -0.13 11.22 -4.81
N SER A 27 0.71 10.76 -3.88
CA SER A 27 2.06 11.31 -3.67
C SER A 27 2.96 11.07 -4.88
N LEU A 28 2.85 9.89 -5.52
CA LEU A 28 3.60 9.57 -6.74
C LEU A 28 3.21 10.51 -7.89
N PHE A 29 1.91 10.76 -8.10
CA PHE A 29 1.48 11.69 -9.15
C PHE A 29 1.90 13.14 -8.86
N LYS A 30 1.96 13.54 -7.59
CA LYS A 30 2.33 14.90 -7.20
C LYS A 30 3.83 15.17 -7.27
N HIS A 31 4.64 14.19 -6.89
CA HIS A 31 6.07 14.37 -6.68
C HIS A 31 6.94 13.61 -7.69
N GLU A 32 6.32 12.82 -8.58
CA GLU A 32 6.93 12.02 -9.66
C GLU A 32 7.89 10.90 -9.19
N LEU A 33 8.45 11.03 -7.99
CA LEU A 33 9.28 10.07 -7.31
C LEU A 33 8.97 10.09 -5.81
N ILE A 34 8.71 8.92 -5.25
CA ILE A 34 8.54 8.74 -3.81
C ILE A 34 9.44 7.61 -3.32
N LYS A 35 9.98 7.75 -2.11
CA LYS A 35 10.72 6.69 -1.43
C LYS A 35 9.83 6.06 -0.38
N THR A 36 9.47 4.79 -0.59
CA THR A 36 8.70 3.98 0.37
C THR A 36 9.56 2.84 0.92
N THR A 37 9.01 2.10 1.89
CA THR A 37 9.65 0.92 2.50
C THR A 37 9.63 -0.31 1.60
#